data_AF-A0A2A4JPM8-F1
#
_entry.id   AF-A0A2A4JPM8-F1
#
_cell.length_a   1.000
_cell.length_b   1.000
_cell.length_c   1.000
_cell.angle_alpha   90.00
_cell.angle_beta   90.00
_cell.angle_gamma   90.00
#
_symmetry.space_group_name_H-M   'P 1'
#
loop_
_entity.id
_entity.type
_entity.pdbx_description
1 polymer ?
#
loop_
_entity_poly.entity_id
_entity_poly.type
_entity_poly.pdbx_seq_one_letter_code
_entity_poly.pdbx_strand_id
1 'polypeptide(L)' 'MLGRCQQQEMALMDCLEAYGLGRGVKKCAYLVDDYRECQTSMKQFKRFYEMRRERDRQIALGKLTGDKMYCTPVIDSY' A
#
# COMPACT_ATOMS: atom_id res chain seq x y z
N MET A 1 0.96 1.80 -20.68
CA MET A 1 -0.17 2.00 -19.76
C MET A 1 -0.28 0.83 -18.81
N LEU A 2 -0.41 -0.42 -19.24
CA LEU A 2 -0.53 -1.48 -18.23
C LEU A 2 0.82 -2.15 -17.91
N GLY A 3 1.41 -1.73 -16.79
CA GLY A 3 2.55 -2.34 -16.09
C GLY A 3 2.09 -3.02 -14.79
N ARG A 4 2.88 -2.94 -13.70
CA ARG A 4 2.55 -3.56 -12.40
C ARG A 4 1.13 -3.27 -11.88
N CYS A 5 0.57 -2.11 -12.21
CA CYS A 5 -0.73 -1.63 -11.70
C CYS A 5 -1.91 -1.83 -12.65
N GLN A 6 -1.77 -2.77 -13.60
CA GLN A 6 -2.78 -3.03 -14.62
C GLN A 6 -4.17 -3.28 -14.04
N GLN A 7 -4.26 -4.07 -12.97
CA GLN A 7 -5.55 -4.47 -12.40
C GLN A 7 -6.28 -3.27 -11.77
N GLN A 8 -5.57 -2.44 -11.02
CA GLN A 8 -6.14 -1.24 -10.40
C GLN A 8 -6.52 -0.20 -11.44
N GLU A 9 -5.73 -0.05 -12.51
CA GLU A 9 -6.04 0.85 -13.63
C GLU A 9 -7.34 0.43 -14.33
N MET A 10 -7.47 -0.85 -14.68
CA MET A 10 -8.70 -1.36 -15.31
C MET A 10 -9.92 -1.17 -14.43
N ALA A 11 -9.84 -1.54 -13.14
CA ALA A 11 -10.96 -1.37 -12.21
C ALA A 11 -11.41 0.09 -12.08
N LEU A 12 -10.45 1.03 -12.03
CA LEU A 12 -10.75 2.46 -12.00
C LEU A 12 -11.45 2.92 -13.29
N MET A 13 -10.94 2.51 -14.46
CA MET A 13 -11.53 2.88 -15.74
C MET A 13 -12.96 2.36 -15.90
N ASP A 14 -13.22 1.10 -15.56
CA ASP A 14 -14.56 0.50 -15.60
C ASP A 14 -15.55 1.28 -14.73
N CYS A 15 -15.13 1.70 -13.53
CA CYS A 15 -15.97 2.51 -12.65
C CYS A 15 -16.23 3.92 -13.21
N LEU A 16 -15.21 4.57 -13.76
CA LEU A 16 -15.36 5.90 -14.36
C LEU A 16 -16.23 5.88 -15.61
N GLU A 17 -16.17 4.82 -16.41
CA GLU A 17 -17.04 4.62 -17.57
C GLU A 17 -18.50 4.46 -17.13
N ALA A 18 -18.76 3.69 -16.08
CA ALA A 18 -20.12 3.47 -15.57
C ALA A 18 -20.79 4.72 -14.97
N TYR A 19 -20.02 5.57 -14.27
CA TYR A 19 -20.58 6.74 -13.56
C TYR A 19 -20.32 8.09 -14.25
N GLY A 20 -19.44 8.13 -15.24
CA GLY A 20 -18.90 9.36 -15.81
C GLY A 20 -18.05 10.14 -14.81
N LEU A 21 -17.27 11.12 -15.29
CA LEU A 21 -16.31 11.86 -14.47
C LEU A 21 -16.96 12.57 -13.26
N GLY A 22 -18.11 13.22 -13.47
CA GLY A 22 -18.75 14.04 -12.43
C GLY A 22 -19.15 13.26 -11.18
N ARG A 23 -19.77 12.07 -11.34
CA ARG A 23 -20.14 11.20 -10.21
C ARG A 23 -19.00 10.25 -9.83
N GLY A 24 -18.18 9.86 -10.81
CA GLY A 24 -17.07 8.93 -10.68
C GLY A 24 -16.02 9.38 -9.67
N VAL A 25 -15.70 10.68 -9.59
CA VAL A 25 -14.75 11.21 -8.59
C VAL A 25 -15.14 10.83 -7.16
N LYS A 26 -16.44 10.82 -6.84
CA LYS A 26 -16.93 10.44 -5.51
C LYS A 26 -17.21 8.95 -5.38
N LYS A 27 -17.79 8.33 -6.41
CA LYS A 27 -18.21 6.92 -6.39
C LYS A 27 -17.04 5.95 -6.51
N CYS A 28 -16.01 6.33 -7.26
CA CYS A 28 -14.82 5.52 -7.55
C CYS A 28 -13.61 5.94 -6.70
N ALA A 29 -13.80 6.76 -5.65
CA ALA A 29 -12.69 7.33 -4.87
C ALA A 29 -11.72 6.27 -4.30
N TYR A 30 -12.24 5.13 -3.86
CA TYR A 30 -11.41 4.03 -3.36
C TYR A 30 -10.53 3.41 -4.45
N LEU A 31 -11.04 3.28 -5.69
CA LEU A 31 -10.26 2.78 -6.84
C LEU A 31 -9.19 3.79 -7.28
N VAL A 32 -9.49 5.09 -7.18
CA VAL A 32 -8.49 6.14 -7.39
C VAL A 32 -7.37 6.02 -6.36
N ASP A 33 -7.72 5.82 -5.09
CA ASP A 33 -6.76 5.66 -4.02
C ASP A 33 -5.92 4.38 -4.18
N ASP A 34 -6.51 3.28 -4.63
CA ASP A 34 -5.80 2.01 -4.86
C ASP A 34 -4.87 2.10 -6.08
N TYR A 35 -5.32 2.72 -7.17
CA TYR A 35 -4.47 2.96 -8.32
C TYR A 35 -3.29 3.89 -7.97
N ARG A 36 -3.56 4.96 -7.20
CA ARG A 36 -2.52 5.86 -6.70
C ARG A 36 -1.55 5.17 -5.74
N GLU A 37 -2.06 4.32 -4.85
CA GLU A 37 -1.23 3.52 -3.96
C GLU A 37 -0.33 2.62 -4.79
N CYS A 38 -0.86 1.85 -5.74
CA CYS A 38 -0.05 0.97 -6.56
C CYS A 38 1.03 1.73 -7.35
N GLN A 39 0.74 2.93 -7.88
CA GLN A 39 1.75 3.70 -8.61
C GLN A 39 2.87 4.24 -7.70
N THR A 40 2.57 4.56 -6.45
CA THR A 40 3.48 5.29 -5.57
C THR A 40 4.09 4.44 -4.44
N SER A 41 3.45 3.31 -4.10
CA SER A 41 3.73 2.46 -2.94
C SER A 41 3.81 3.24 -1.62
N MET A 42 3.14 4.39 -1.51
CA MET A 42 3.26 5.29 -0.36
C MET A 42 2.78 4.64 0.94
N LYS A 43 1.62 3.97 0.90
CA LYS A 43 1.06 3.30 2.09
C LYS A 43 1.94 2.11 2.47
N GLN A 44 2.36 1.32 1.47
CA GLN A 44 3.30 0.23 1.67
C GLN A 44 4.61 0.69 2.33
N PHE A 45 5.26 1.73 1.79
CA PHE A 45 6.50 2.28 2.35
C PHE A 45 6.31 2.79 3.79
N LYS A 46 5.23 3.54 4.04
CA LYS A 46 4.89 4.01 5.39
C LYS A 46 4.75 2.84 6.36
N ARG A 47 4.07 1.76 5.96
CA ARG A 47 3.95 0.54 6.77
C ARG A 47 5.32 -0.04 7.11
N PHE A 48 6.22 -0.18 6.14
CA PHE A 48 7.60 -0.66 6.37
C PHE A 48 8.37 0.23 7.35
N TYR A 49 8.26 1.54 7.18
CA TYR A 49 8.92 2.51 8.06
C TYR A 49 8.45 2.38 9.51
N GLU A 50 7.13 2.30 9.71
CA GLU A 50 6.54 2.17 11.05
C GLU A 50 6.92 0.84 11.72
N MET A 51 6.87 -0.28 10.97
CA MET A 51 7.31 -1.59 11.47
C MET A 51 8.79 -1.57 11.87
N ARG A 52 9.64 -0.96 11.05
CA ARG A 52 11.07 -0.80 11.34
C ARG A 52 11.29 0.05 12.59
N ARG A 53 10.60 1.19 12.72
CA ARG A 53 10.73 2.07 13.88
C ARG A 53 10.37 1.35 15.18
N GLU A 54 9.28 0.58 15.18
CA GLU A 54 8.87 -0.18 16.35
C GLU A 54 9.85 -1.30 16.70
N ARG A 55 10.37 -2.00 15.69
CA ARG A 55 11.41 -3.02 15.88
C ARG A 55 12.67 -2.42 16.51
N ASP A 56 13.15 -1.31 15.98
CA ASP A 56 14.35 -0.63 16.48
C ASP A 56 14.14 -0.17 17.95
N ARG A 57 12.92 0.29 18.30
CA ARG A 57 12.53 0.56 19.69
C ARG A 57 12.59 -0.69 20.57
N GLN A 58 12.08 -1.83 20.11
CA GLN A 58 12.09 -3.08 20.87
C GLN A 58 13.50 -3.66 21.06
N ILE A 59 14.38 -3.52 20.08
CA ILE A 59 15.80 -3.89 20.19
C ILE A 59 16.48 -3.00 21.25
N ALA A 60 16.26 -1.68 21.20
CA ALA A 60 16.83 -0.76 22.18
C ALA A 60 16.36 -1.03 23.62
N LEU A 61 15.14 -1.55 23.79
CA LEU A 61 14.60 -2.00 25.08
C LEU A 61 15.06 -3.41 25.50
N GLY A 62 15.86 -4.09 24.68
CA GLY A 62 16.30 -5.47 24.93
C GLY A 62 15.19 -6.53 24.83
N LYS A 63 14.03 -6.18 24.25
CA LYS A 63 12.89 -7.11 24.08
C LYS A 63 13.08 -8.06 22.91
N LEU A 64 13.69 -7.58 21.82
CA LEU A 64 14.11 -8.41 20.69
C LEU A 64 15.61 -8.63 20.76
N THR A 65 16.02 -9.90 20.77
CA THR A 65 17.43 -10.32 20.92
C THR A 65 17.81 -11.44 19.95
N GLY A 66 19.11 -11.55 19.64
CA GLY A 66 19.64 -12.56 18.72
C GLY A 66 18.93 -12.55 17.37
N ASP A 67 18.57 -13.74 16.89
CA ASP A 67 17.91 -13.93 15.58
C ASP A 67 16.53 -13.27 15.48
N LYS A 68 15.92 -12.87 16.60
CA LYS A 68 14.61 -12.19 16.63
C LYS A 68 14.72 -10.69 16.36
N MET A 69 15.93 -10.12 16.34
CA MET A 69 16.13 -8.69 16.08
C MET A 69 15.75 -8.31 14.65
N TYR A 70 16.02 -9.17 13.67
CA TYR A 70 15.80 -8.88 12.26
C TYR A 70 15.03 -10.00 11.58
N CYS A 71 13.71 -9.96 11.68
CA CYS A 71 12.83 -10.66 10.78
C CYS A 71 12.49 -9.75 9.58
N THR A 72 12.53 -10.30 8.37
CA THR A 72 12.02 -9.63 7.18
C THR A 72 10.50 -9.81 7.19
N PRO A 73 9.69 -8.76 7.40
CA PRO A 73 8.25 -8.90 7.18
C PRO A 73 8.04 -9.26 5.72
N VAL A 74 7.34 -10.37 5.47
CA VAL A 74 7.01 -10.79 4.10
C VAL A 74 6.26 -9.63 3.45
N ILE A 75 6.75 -9.18 2.29
CA ILE A 75 6.14 -8.12 1.49
C ILE A 75 4.94 -8.71 0.75
N ASP A 76 4.00 -9.22 1.52
CA ASP A 76 2.76 -9.85 1.09
C ASP A 76 1.68 -9.27 1.99
N SER A 77 1.00 -8.25 1.48
CA SER A 77 -0.31 -7.78 1.94
C SER A 77 -0.77 -6.76 0.93
N TYR A 78 -1.15 -7.28 -0.23
CA TYR A 78 -2.18 -6.71 -1.07
C TYR A 78 -3.37 -7.67 -1.02
#